data_AF-A0A1M6Y605-F1
#
_entry.id   AF-A0A1M6Y605-F1
#
_cell.length_a   1.000
_cell.length_b   1.000
_cell.length_c   1.000
_cell.angle_alpha   90.00
_cell.angle_beta   90.00
_cell.angle_gamma   90.00
#
_symmetry.space_group_name_H-M   'P 1'
#
loop_
_entity.id
_entity.type
_entity.pdbx_description
1 polymer ?
#
loop_
_entity_poly.entity_id
_entity_poly.type
_entity_poly.pdbx_seq_one_letter_code
_entity_poly.pdbx_strand_id
1 'polypeptide(L)' 'MTTIQAIKPGPKPKKDDGTPDKRRRVNPETKPKHPALKPHKHKPGD' A
#
# COMPACT_ATOMS: atom_id res chain seq x y z
N MET A 1 13.23 15.20 -25.52
CA MET A 1 12.93 14.02 -24.68
C MET A 1 11.54 14.22 -24.08
N THR A 2 10.51 13.59 -24.65
CA THR A 2 9.17 13.64 -24.08
C THR A 2 9.13 12.71 -22.87
N THR A 3 9.14 13.29 -21.67
CA THR A 3 8.89 12.54 -20.42
C THR A 3 7.45 12.05 -20.45
N ILE A 4 7.24 10.79 -20.81
CA ILE A 4 5.94 10.12 -20.67
C ILE A 4 5.62 10.13 -19.17
N GLN A 5 4.76 11.05 -18.74
CA GLN A 5 4.27 11.06 -17.37
C GLN A 5 3.44 9.80 -17.19
N ALA A 6 3.97 8.83 -16.44
CA ALA A 6 3.21 7.64 -16.08
C ALA A 6 1.92 8.08 -15.39
N ILE A 7 0.76 7.67 -15.94
CA ILE A 7 -0.54 7.96 -15.35
C ILE A 7 -0.48 7.56 -13.88
N LYS A 8 -0.72 8.52 -12.99
CA LYS A 8 -0.68 8.26 -11.56
C LYS A 8 -1.65 7.13 -11.25
N PRO A 9 -1.23 6.10 -10.49
CA PRO A 9 -2.11 4.99 -10.17
C PRO A 9 -3.33 5.53 -9.41
N GLY A 10 -4.52 5.19 -9.90
CA GLY A 10 -5.79 5.61 -9.31
C GLY A 10 -5.97 5.10 -7.87
N PRO A 11 -7.01 5.57 -7.17
CA PRO A 11 -7.28 5.17 -5.79
C PRO A 11 -7.34 3.64 -5.65
N LYS A 12 -6.83 3.14 -4.52
CA LYS A 12 -6.82 1.71 -4.22
C LYS A 12 -8.26 1.16 -4.27
N PRO A 13 -8.55 0.14 -5.10
CA PRO A 13 -9.88 -0.45 -5.19
C PRO A 13 -10.37 -0.99 -3.84
N LYS A 14 -11.66 -0.80 -3.59
CA LYS A 14 -12.38 -1.36 -2.44
C LYS A 14 -13.05 -2.68 -2.85
N LYS A 15 -13.32 -3.53 -1.86
CA LYS A 15 -14.22 -4.67 -2.00
C LYS A 15 -15.68 -4.18 -1.97
N ASP A 16 -16.61 -5.09 -2.23
CA ASP A 16 -18.05 -4.85 -2.13
C ASP A 16 -18.45 -4.35 -0.72
N ASP A 17 -17.78 -4.86 0.32
CA ASP A 17 -17.95 -4.44 1.72
C ASP A 17 -17.37 -3.05 2.04
N GLY A 18 -16.85 -2.31 1.04
CA GLY A 18 -16.22 -1.01 1.21
C GLY A 18 -14.83 -1.02 1.86
N THR A 19 -14.35 -2.18 2.33
CA THR A 19 -13.00 -2.33 2.88
C THR A 19 -11.93 -2.33 1.77
N PRO A 20 -10.70 -1.83 2.02
CA PRO A 20 -9.64 -1.87 1.01
C PRO A 20 -9.27 -3.30 0.61
N ASP A 21 -9.12 -3.58 -0.69
CA ASP A 21 -8.68 -4.92 -1.12
C ASP A 21 -7.21 -5.15 -0.72
N LYS A 22 -6.98 -6.08 0.21
CA LYS A 22 -5.65 -6.47 0.72
C LYS A 22 -4.75 -7.08 -0.36
N ARG A 23 -5.30 -7.61 -1.45
CA ARG A 23 -4.53 -8.16 -2.58
C ARG A 23 -3.85 -7.09 -3.43
N ARG A 24 -4.40 -5.87 -3.44
CA ARG A 24 -3.83 -4.74 -4.19
C ARG A 24 -2.69 -4.12 -3.37
N ARG A 25 -1.69 -3.50 -4.00
CA ARG A 25 -0.69 -2.68 -3.27
C ARG A 25 -1.31 -1.35 -2.83
N VAL A 26 -0.70 -0.70 -1.84
CA VAL A 26 -1.02 0.69 -1.47
C VAL A 26 -0.17 1.61 -2.34
N ASN A 27 -0.75 2.67 -2.89
CA ASN A 27 -0.03 3.64 -3.70
C ASN A 27 0.94 4.45 -2.82
N PRO A 28 2.10 4.87 -3.35
CA PRO A 28 3.07 5.64 -2.58
C PRO A 28 2.49 6.93 -2.00
N GLU A 29 1.60 7.61 -2.73
CA GLU A 29 0.93 8.84 -2.28
C GLU A 29 -0.02 8.63 -1.08
N THR A 30 -0.67 7.46 -0.99
CA THR A 30 -1.59 7.15 0.11
C THR A 30 -0.95 6.33 1.22
N LYS A 31 0.30 5.89 1.04
CA LYS A 31 1.08 5.11 2.01
C LYS A 31 1.11 5.72 3.42
N PRO A 32 1.20 7.05 3.62
CA PRO A 32 1.18 7.65 4.97
C PRO A 32 -0.11 7.37 5.77
N LYS A 33 -1.24 7.10 5.09
CA LYS A 33 -2.52 6.75 5.72
C LYS A 33 -2.59 5.28 6.16
N HIS A 34 -1.61 4.48 5.78
CA HIS A 34 -1.53 3.04 6.04
C HIS A 34 -0.26 2.76 6.85
N PRO A 35 -0.29 2.94 8.19
CA PRO A 35 0.89 2.75 9.02
C PRO A 35 1.39 1.31 8.94
N ALA A 36 2.72 1.15 8.91
CA ALA A 36 3.34 -0.15 8.98
C ALA A 36 3.06 -0.78 10.35
N LEU A 37 2.89 -2.11 10.36
CA LEU A 37 2.84 -2.86 11.61
C LEU A 37 4.18 -2.70 12.34
N LYS A 38 4.14 -2.75 13.67
CA LYS A 38 5.36 -2.77 14.47
C LYS A 38 6.25 -3.93 13.99
N PRO A 39 7.56 -3.70 13.80
CA PRO A 39 8.45 -4.78 13.43
C PRO A 39 8.38 -5.87 14.50
N HIS A 40 8.24 -7.12 14.06
CA HIS A 40 8.30 -8.24 14.97
C HIS A 40 9.73 -8.38 15.49
N LYS A 41 9.90 -8.33 16.82
CA LYS A 41 11.19 -8.62 17.46
C LYS A 41 11.20 -10.10 17.85
N HIS A 42 11.89 -10.92 17.06
CA HIS A 42 12.15 -12.32 17.42
C HIS A 42 13.04 -12.38 18.67
N LYS A 43 12.81 -13.38 19.52
CA LYS A 43 13.73 -13.68 20.62
C LYS A 43 14.96 -14.40 20.04
N PRO A 44 16.17 -14.15 20.56
CA PRO A 44 17.34 -14.93 20.17
C PRO A 44 17.09 -16.42 20.48
N GLY A 45 17.19 -17.28 19.46
CA GLY A 45 17.04 -18.74 19.61
C GLY A 45 15.62 -19.31 19.46
N ASP A 46 14.64 -18.51 19.02
CA ASP A 46 13.35 -18.98 18.48
C ASP A 46 13.48 -19.41 17.01
#